data_AF-A0A1F4RFL5-F1
#
_entry.id   AF-A0A1F4RFL5-F1
#
_cell.length_a   1.000
_cell.length_b   1.000
_cell.length_c   1.000
_cell.angle_alpha   90.00
_cell.angle_beta   90.00
_cell.angle_gamma   90.00
#
_symmetry.space_group_name_H-M   'P 1'
#
loop_
_entity.id
_entity.type
_entity.pdbx_description
1 polymer ?
#
loop_
_entity_poly.entity_id
_entity_poly.type
_entity_poly.pdbx_seq_one_letter_code
_entity_poly.pdbx_strand_id
1 'polypeptide(L)'
;MCKPVAVACLFVLMIGILVGCKSDDQGKAANSSPQVTAKKEEPKPEGQQMQYRAVCTEKEAHGGNEYLLTRWLDSKDKVLPYSREHERKNKGHVVRIDERVKP
;
A
#
# COMPACT_ATOMS: atom_id res chain seq x y z
N MET A 1 -29.02 -46.95 0.65
CA MET A 1 -28.55 -46.39 -0.64
C MET A 1 -28.70 -44.89 -0.55
N CYS A 2 -27.61 -44.16 -0.33
CA CYS A 2 -27.65 -42.72 -0.04
C CYS A 2 -26.87 -41.94 -1.10
N LYS A 3 -27.46 -40.80 -1.51
CA LYS A 3 -26.91 -39.68 -2.33
C LYS A 3 -26.94 -39.94 -3.84
N PRO A 4 -27.63 -39.07 -4.59
CA PRO A 4 -26.99 -37.82 -5.03
C PRO A 4 -27.99 -36.66 -5.16
N VAL A 5 -28.14 -35.82 -4.12
CA VAL A 5 -29.00 -34.61 -4.20
C VAL A 5 -28.25 -33.38 -3.67
N ALA A 6 -26.95 -33.27 -3.96
CA ALA A 6 -26.15 -32.15 -3.47
C ALA A 6 -25.10 -31.66 -4.49
N VAL A 7 -25.35 -31.82 -5.79
CA VAL A 7 -24.44 -31.36 -6.85
C VAL A 7 -25.09 -30.32 -7.79
N ALA A 8 -26.33 -29.90 -7.51
CA ALA A 8 -27.07 -28.97 -8.36
C ALA A 8 -27.18 -27.53 -7.82
N CYS A 9 -26.45 -27.17 -6.76
CA CYS A 9 -26.47 -25.80 -6.22
C CYS A 9 -25.30 -24.90 -6.69
N LEU A 10 -24.37 -25.42 -7.50
CA LEU A 10 -23.18 -24.66 -7.91
C LEU A 10 -23.30 -23.90 -9.24
N PHE A 11 -24.41 -24.05 -9.99
CA PHE A 11 -24.50 -23.48 -11.35
C PHE A 11 -25.34 -22.20 -11.50
N VAL A 12 -26.01 -21.71 -10.45
CA VAL A 12 -26.95 -20.57 -10.58
C VAL A 12 -26.32 -19.20 -10.27
N LEU A 13 -25.08 -19.16 -9.75
CA LEU A 13 -24.41 -17.90 -9.34
C LEU A 13 -23.52 -17.25 -10.42
N MET A 14 -23.39 -17.83 -11.62
CA MET A 14 -22.41 -17.37 -12.63
C MET A 14 -22.97 -16.49 -13.76
N ILE A 15 -24.26 -16.18 -13.82
CA ILE A 15 -24.84 -15.45 -14.99
C ILE A 15 -25.75 -14.29 -14.55
N GLY A 16 -25.30 -13.47 -13.60
CA GLY A 16 -26.10 -12.41 -12.98
C GLY A 16 -25.48 -11.01 -12.96
N ILE A 17 -24.50 -10.70 -13.82
CA ILE A 17 -23.92 -9.33 -13.90
C ILE A 17 -23.81 -8.84 -15.35
N LEU A 18 -24.65 -9.35 -16.24
CA LEU A 18 -24.88 -8.77 -17.55
C LEU A 18 -26.29 -8.18 -17.56
N VAL A 19 -26.34 -6.88 -17.76
CA VAL A 19 -27.51 -6.05 -18.09
C VAL A 19 -28.27 -5.43 -16.91
N GLY A 20 -27.87 -4.20 -16.58
CA GLY A 20 -28.80 -3.15 -16.17
C GLY A 20 -28.03 -1.88 -15.79
N CYS A 21 -28.39 -0.68 -16.19
CA CYS A 21 -29.32 -0.13 -17.19
C CYS A 21 -29.14 1.41 -17.06
N LYS A 22 -29.33 2.16 -18.15
CA LYS A 22 -29.50 3.64 -18.19
C LYS A 22 -28.27 4.48 -17.82
N SER A 23 -28.03 5.67 -18.35
CA SER A 23 -28.71 6.55 -19.31
C SER A 23 -27.75 7.74 -19.53
N ASP A 24 -27.93 8.42 -20.66
CA ASP A 24 -27.54 9.82 -20.91
C ASP A 24 -26.08 10.16 -21.20
N ASP A 25 -25.89 10.45 -22.49
CA ASP A 25 -24.97 11.43 -23.03
C ASP A 25 -25.13 12.78 -22.28
N GLN A 26 -24.33 13.01 -21.25
CA GLN A 26 -24.26 14.32 -20.62
C GLN A 26 -22.84 14.61 -20.13
N GLY A 27 -22.05 15.19 -21.04
CA GLY A 27 -21.24 16.39 -20.80
C GLY A 27 -20.27 16.42 -19.61
N LYS A 28 -19.01 16.68 -19.98
CA LYS A 28 -17.96 17.37 -19.19
C LYS A 28 -17.24 16.57 -18.08
N ALA A 29 -15.97 16.31 -18.37
CA ALA A 29 -14.80 16.61 -17.53
C ALA A 29 -14.91 16.41 -16.00
N ALA A 30 -14.24 15.37 -15.48
CA ALA A 30 -13.28 15.40 -14.36
C ALA A 30 -13.14 14.04 -13.65
N ASN A 31 -11.89 13.58 -13.46
CA ASN A 31 -11.36 12.69 -12.40
C ASN A 31 -11.98 11.27 -12.26
N SER A 32 -11.32 10.17 -11.86
CA SER A 32 -10.13 9.89 -11.02
C SER A 32 -9.98 8.35 -10.97
N SER A 33 -8.85 7.72 -11.34
CA SER A 33 -7.82 7.13 -10.45
C SER A 33 -7.38 5.75 -10.98
N PRO A 34 -6.22 5.18 -10.60
CA PRO A 34 -5.02 5.80 -10.05
C PRO A 34 -3.85 5.55 -11.02
N GLN A 35 -3.34 6.62 -11.64
CA GLN A 35 -1.98 6.57 -12.16
C GLN A 35 -1.06 6.26 -10.99
N VAL A 36 -0.20 5.25 -11.16
CA VAL A 36 1.01 5.05 -10.37
C VAL A 36 1.78 6.37 -10.44
N THR A 37 1.50 7.23 -9.47
CA THR A 37 2.22 8.47 -9.31
C THR A 37 3.53 8.03 -8.71
N ALA A 38 4.51 7.77 -9.58
CA ALA A 38 5.90 7.84 -9.19
C ALA A 38 6.00 9.10 -8.32
N LYS A 39 6.25 8.91 -7.02
CA LYS A 39 6.36 10.02 -6.07
C LYS A 39 7.31 11.01 -6.73
N LYS A 40 6.74 12.15 -7.13
CA LYS A 40 7.48 13.31 -7.63
C LYS A 40 8.50 13.59 -6.55
N GLU A 41 9.76 13.30 -6.84
CA GLU A 41 10.87 13.69 -5.98
C GLU A 41 10.83 15.22 -6.00
N GLU A 42 10.19 15.78 -4.97
CA GLU A 42 10.04 17.22 -4.82
C GLU A 42 11.45 17.81 -4.75
N PRO A 43 11.79 18.80 -5.60
CA PRO A 43 13.13 19.33 -5.64
C PRO A 43 13.49 19.87 -4.25
N LYS A 44 14.54 19.29 -3.66
CA LYS A 44 15.06 19.68 -2.34
C LYS A 44 15.27 21.20 -2.31
N PRO A 45 14.66 21.93 -1.37
CA PRO A 45 15.03 23.32 -1.14
C PRO A 45 16.51 23.39 -0.74
N GLU A 46 17.31 24.09 -1.55
CA GLU A 46 18.73 24.30 -1.29
C GLU A 46 18.93 24.87 0.12
N GLY A 47 19.77 24.20 0.91
CA GLY A 47 20.15 24.63 2.27
C GLY A 47 19.41 23.96 3.45
N GLN A 48 18.43 23.10 3.22
CA GLN A 48 17.72 22.42 4.31
C GLN A 48 18.37 21.08 4.73
N GLN A 49 18.64 20.91 6.03
CA GLN A 49 19.16 19.64 6.56
C GLN A 49 18.02 18.63 6.68
N MET A 50 18.15 17.48 6.01
CA MET A 50 17.15 16.40 6.04
C MET A 50 17.45 15.41 7.17
N GLN A 51 16.39 14.81 7.72
CA GLN A 51 16.44 13.68 8.63
C GLN A 51 15.63 12.51 8.09
N TYR A 52 16.07 11.30 8.42
CA TYR A 52 15.53 10.04 7.93
C TYR A 52 15.24 9.10 9.10
N ARG A 53 14.20 8.26 8.99
CA ARG A 53 13.96 7.15 9.94
C ARG A 53 13.39 5.94 9.22
N ALA A 54 13.66 4.74 9.72
CA ALA A 54 13.01 3.52 9.24
C ALA A 54 11.76 3.21 10.08
N VAL A 55 10.67 2.90 9.39
CA VAL A 55 9.38 2.53 9.97
C VAL A 55 8.94 1.20 9.37
N CYS A 56 8.49 0.29 10.21
CA CYS A 56 7.96 -1.02 9.85
C CYS A 56 6.45 -1.02 10.06
N THR A 57 5.69 -1.48 9.08
CA THR A 57 4.26 -1.79 9.21
C THR A 57 4.09 -3.30 9.20
N GLU A 58 3.44 -3.84 10.23
CA GLU A 58 3.06 -5.26 10.30
C GLU A 58 2.08 -5.63 9.18
N LYS A 59 1.99 -6.92 8.86
CA LYS A 59 0.89 -7.41 8.00
C LYS A 59 -0.45 -7.05 8.63
N GLU A 60 -1.45 -6.79 7.80
CA GLU A 60 -2.84 -6.63 8.26
C GLU A 60 -3.32 -7.84 9.09
N ALA A 61 -2.84 -9.05 8.74
CA ALA A 61 -3.10 -10.28 9.49
C ALA A 61 -2.61 -10.26 10.95
N HIS A 62 -1.70 -9.35 11.31
CA HIS A 62 -1.17 -9.16 12.66
C HIS A 62 -1.59 -7.83 13.29
N GLY A 63 -2.60 -7.17 12.72
CA GLY A 63 -3.16 -5.91 13.23
C GLY A 63 -2.64 -4.66 12.52
N GLY A 64 -1.69 -4.78 11.59
CA GLY A 64 -1.25 -3.66 10.74
C GLY A 64 -0.57 -2.52 11.50
N ASN A 65 0.00 -2.79 12.68
CA ASN A 65 0.60 -1.77 13.52
C ASN A 65 1.90 -1.22 12.90
N GLU A 66 2.19 0.06 13.17
CA GLU A 66 3.45 0.70 12.80
C GLU A 66 4.44 0.72 13.96
N TYR A 67 5.70 0.39 13.66
CA TYR A 67 6.81 0.35 14.60
C TYR A 67 7.98 1.18 14.06
N LEU A 68 8.59 1.96 14.94
CA LEU A 68 9.80 2.70 14.60
C LEU A 68 11.02 1.80 14.77
N LEU A 69 11.76 1.59 13.69
CA LEU A 69 13.01 0.83 13.73
C LEU A 69 14.20 1.71 14.13
N THR A 70 14.13 3.00 13.81
CA THR A 70 15.17 3.97 14.19
C THR A 70 14.54 5.29 14.65
N ARG A 71 15.31 6.04 15.45
CA ARG A 71 15.08 7.47 15.62
C ARG A 71 15.36 8.23 14.33
N TRP A 72 15.06 9.52 14.31
CA TRP A 72 15.47 10.42 13.23
C TRP A 72 17.01 10.55 13.20
N LEU A 73 17.60 10.31 12.04
CA LEU A 73 19.03 10.38 11.78
C LEU A 73 19.31 11.34 10.62
N ASP A 74 20.41 12.09 10.70
CA ASP A 74 20.78 13.09 9.68
C ASP A 74 21.33 12.46 8.37
N SER A 75 21.40 11.14 8.28
CA SER A 75 21.93 10.42 7.10
C SER A 75 21.08 9.21 6.78
N LYS A 76 20.65 9.11 5.52
CA LYS A 76 19.89 7.97 4.98
C LYS A 76 20.70 6.68 5.01
N ASP A 77 22.01 6.75 4.81
CA ASP A 77 22.91 5.60 4.83
C ASP A 77 22.98 4.92 6.20
N LYS A 78 22.73 5.67 7.28
CA LYS A 78 22.65 5.10 8.62
C LYS A 78 21.32 4.39 8.90
N VAL A 79 20.28 4.71 8.14
CA VAL A 79 18.93 4.13 8.28
C VAL A 79 18.79 2.85 7.44
N LEU A 80 19.40 2.83 6.25
CA LEU A 80 19.30 1.71 5.29
C LEU A 80 19.63 0.32 5.86
N PRO A 81 20.67 0.13 6.70
CA PRO A 81 21.00 -1.17 7.27
C PRO A 81 19.85 -1.74 8.12
N TYR A 82 19.20 -0.90 8.92
CA TYR A 82 18.06 -1.31 9.77
C TYR A 82 16.88 -1.74 8.91
N SER A 83 16.59 -1.01 7.84
CA SER A 83 15.52 -1.36 6.90
C SER A 83 15.76 -2.73 6.28
N ARG A 84 16.95 -2.93 5.70
CA ARG A 84 17.32 -4.16 5.00
C ARG A 84 17.39 -5.36 5.93
N GLU A 85 17.93 -5.19 7.12
CA GLU A 85 17.99 -6.27 8.11
C GLU A 85 16.60 -6.69 8.56
N HIS A 86 15.71 -5.72 8.78
CA HIS A 86 14.35 -5.99 9.23
C HIS A 86 13.50 -6.66 8.15
N GLU A 87 13.58 -6.19 6.89
CA GLU A 87 12.93 -6.83 5.73
C GLU A 87 13.38 -8.29 5.57
N ARG A 88 14.67 -8.57 5.78
CA ARG A 88 15.23 -9.93 5.69
C ARG A 88 14.68 -10.84 6.79
N LYS A 89 14.54 -10.34 8.02
CA LYS A 89 14.12 -11.14 9.19
C LYS A 89 12.61 -11.31 9.29
N ASN A 90 11.84 -10.29 8.93
CA ASN A 90 10.41 -10.22 9.23
C ASN A 90 9.59 -10.32 7.95
N LYS A 91 9.37 -11.57 7.50
CA LYS A 91 8.64 -11.86 6.25
C LYS A 91 7.22 -11.31 6.28
N GLY A 92 6.97 -10.31 5.44
CA GLY A 92 5.66 -9.69 5.27
C GLY A 92 5.46 -8.38 6.02
N HIS A 93 6.45 -7.93 6.77
CA HIS A 93 6.47 -6.57 7.23
C HIS A 93 6.86 -5.68 6.06
N VAL A 94 6.20 -4.53 5.93
CA VAL A 94 6.58 -3.51 4.94
C VAL A 94 7.43 -2.49 5.66
N VAL A 95 8.65 -2.28 5.20
CA VAL A 95 9.53 -1.25 5.76
C VAL A 95 9.58 -0.07 4.81
N ARG A 96 9.47 1.14 5.36
CA ARG A 96 9.60 2.40 4.64
C ARG A 96 10.59 3.32 5.34
N ILE A 97 11.20 4.19 4.56
CA ILE A 97 12.04 5.27 5.07
C ILE A 97 11.22 6.55 5.01
N ASP A 98 10.94 7.11 6.19
CA ASP A 98 10.35 8.44 6.30
C ASP A 98 11.46 9.49 6.20
N GLU A 99 11.13 10.61 5.59
CA GLU A 99 12.03 11.75 5.40
C GLU A 99 11.35 13.01 5.95
N ARG A 100 12.11 13.88 6.62
CA ARG A 100 11.64 15.19 7.07
C ARG A 100 12.73 16.24 6.97
N VAL A 101 12.34 17.50 6.87
CA VAL A 101 13.24 18.63 7.12
C VAL A 101 13.50 18.69 8.62
N LYS A 102 14.75 18.89 9.02
CA LYS A 102 15.13 19.08 10.42
C LYS A 102 14.45 20.37 10.93
N PRO A 103 13.68 20.30 12.04
CA PRO A 103 12.99 21.46 12.58
C PRO A 103 13.97 22.53 13.08
#